data_AF-A0A1C4IKT6-F1
#
_entry.id   AF-A0A1C4IKT6-F1
#
_cell.length_a   1.000
_cell.length_b   1.000
_cell.length_c   1.000
_cell.angle_alpha   90.00
_cell.angle_beta   90.00
_cell.angle_gamma   90.00
#
_symmetry.space_group_name_H-M   'P 1'
#
loop_
_entity.id
_entity.type
_entity.pdbx_description
1 polymer ?
#
loop_
_entity_poly.entity_id
_entity_poly.type
_entity_poly.pdbx_seq_one_letter_code
_entity_poly.pdbx_strand_id
1 'polypeptide(L)'
;MTDALVAFLKARFTDEESAAIAAHGPFSGDLGRRWWTPEEFKTALCHDQIHMSDAVYMARHAPARTLREVEAARAVLDLYEEAGHRMDRAMRDADTVAYQEARIEQRTLRKVLLGEAAVHEAHPDYLPEWRP
;
A
#
# COMPACT_ATOMS: atom_id res chain seq x y z
N MET A 1 4.70 -18.92 4.57
CA MET A 1 3.71 -17.97 4.02
C MET A 1 4.27 -17.43 2.75
N THR A 2 3.41 -17.31 1.77
CA THR A 2 3.65 -17.87 0.45
C THR A 2 3.81 -16.76 -0.57
N ASP A 3 4.47 -17.09 -1.67
CA ASP A 3 4.50 -16.28 -2.89
C ASP A 3 3.09 -15.77 -3.26
N ALA A 4 2.03 -16.48 -2.87
CA ALA A 4 0.63 -16.08 -2.98
C ALA A 4 0.28 -14.77 -2.25
N LEU A 5 0.73 -14.56 -1.00
CA LEU A 5 0.47 -13.32 -0.27
C LEU A 5 1.19 -12.14 -0.93
N VAL A 6 2.45 -12.36 -1.31
CA VAL A 6 3.26 -11.35 -2.00
C VAL A 6 2.61 -10.97 -3.33
N ALA A 7 2.21 -11.95 -4.13
CA ALA A 7 1.51 -11.74 -5.40
C ALA A 7 0.18 -10.99 -5.20
N PHE A 8 -0.60 -11.38 -4.18
CA PHE A 8 -1.85 -10.71 -3.84
C PHE A 8 -1.63 -9.23 -3.51
N LEU A 9 -0.72 -8.91 -2.60
CA LEU A 9 -0.41 -7.53 -2.22
C LEU A 9 0.14 -6.72 -3.40
N LYS A 10 1.05 -7.29 -4.21
CA LYS A 10 1.54 -6.65 -5.44
C LYS A 10 0.41 -6.31 -6.41
N ALA A 11 -0.57 -7.20 -6.57
CA ALA A 11 -1.74 -6.94 -7.40
C ALA A 11 -2.60 -5.81 -6.82
N ARG A 12 -2.86 -5.81 -5.50
CA ARG A 12 -3.65 -4.75 -4.84
C ARG A 12 -3.00 -3.38 -4.92
N PHE A 13 -1.70 -3.30 -4.66
CA PHE A 13 -0.96 -2.05 -4.78
C PHE A 13 -0.97 -1.52 -6.23
N THR A 14 -0.91 -2.40 -7.22
CA THR A 14 -1.04 -2.03 -8.63
C THR A 14 -2.45 -1.53 -8.96
N ASP A 15 -3.48 -2.18 -8.43
CA ASP A 15 -4.88 -1.75 -8.64
C ASP A 15 -5.16 -0.40 -7.97
N GLU A 16 -4.65 -0.19 -6.75
CA GLU A 16 -4.78 1.07 -6.03
C GLU A 16 -4.02 2.21 -6.70
N GLU A 17 -2.79 1.96 -7.16
CA GLU A 17 -2.03 2.92 -7.96
C GLU A 17 -2.78 3.27 -9.25
N SER A 18 -3.28 2.25 -9.97
CA SER A 18 -4.02 2.46 -11.22
C SER A 18 -5.31 3.25 -10.99
N ALA A 19 -6.04 2.96 -9.91
CA ALA A 19 -7.23 3.69 -9.52
C ALA A 19 -6.90 5.13 -9.10
N ALA A 20 -5.82 5.34 -8.36
CA ALA A 20 -5.37 6.67 -7.95
C ALA A 20 -4.93 7.51 -9.15
N ILE A 21 -4.24 6.90 -10.12
CA ILE A 21 -3.88 7.54 -11.39
C ILE A 21 -5.15 7.83 -12.21
N ALA A 22 -6.10 6.89 -12.32
CA ALA A 22 -7.35 7.14 -13.03
C ALA A 22 -8.20 8.26 -12.37
N ALA A 23 -8.12 8.40 -11.04
CA ALA A 23 -8.79 9.44 -10.27
C ALA A 23 -8.20 10.86 -10.47
N HIS A 24 -7.15 11.01 -11.29
CA HIS A 24 -6.61 12.31 -11.76
C HIS A 24 -7.65 13.23 -12.46
N GLY A 25 -8.93 12.84 -12.56
CA GLY A 25 -10.07 13.68 -12.88
C GLY A 25 -10.36 14.78 -11.83
N PRO A 26 -11.56 14.86 -11.21
CA PRO A 26 -12.06 16.01 -10.44
C PRO A 26 -11.26 16.42 -9.17
N PHE A 27 -10.09 15.82 -8.92
CA PHE A 27 -9.14 16.20 -7.86
C PHE A 27 -7.96 17.03 -8.40
N SER A 28 -7.96 17.34 -9.70
CA SER A 28 -6.95 18.18 -10.36
C SER A 28 -7.48 19.60 -10.60
N GLY A 29 -6.77 20.59 -10.08
CA GLY A 29 -7.02 21.99 -10.42
C GLY A 29 -6.55 22.32 -11.82
N ASP A 30 -7.33 23.15 -12.51
CA ASP A 30 -7.17 23.59 -13.90
C ASP A 30 -6.63 22.50 -14.83
N LEU A 31 -7.55 21.76 -15.47
CA LEU A 31 -7.26 20.94 -16.65
C LEU A 31 -6.19 19.86 -16.42
N GLY A 32 -6.18 19.18 -15.26
CA GLY A 32 -5.41 17.95 -15.09
C GLY A 32 -3.95 18.09 -14.68
N ARG A 33 -3.44 19.29 -14.36
CA ARG A 33 -1.98 19.49 -14.20
C ARG A 33 -1.48 19.62 -12.77
N ARG A 34 -2.35 19.82 -11.78
CA ARG A 34 -1.95 19.99 -10.38
C ARG A 34 -2.99 19.41 -9.44
N TRP A 35 -2.53 18.64 -8.45
CA TRP A 35 -3.38 18.17 -7.36
C TRP A 35 -3.91 19.34 -6.53
N TRP A 36 -5.22 19.35 -6.27
CA TRP A 36 -5.77 20.24 -5.25
C TRP A 36 -5.20 19.89 -3.88
N THR A 37 -4.82 20.91 -3.14
CA THR A 37 -4.64 20.79 -1.70
C THR A 37 -5.97 20.39 -1.04
N PRO A 38 -5.96 19.79 0.16
CA PRO A 38 -7.19 19.48 0.89
C PRO A 38 -8.14 20.68 1.05
N GLU A 39 -7.61 21.89 1.14
CA GLU A 39 -8.41 23.12 1.31
C GLU A 39 -9.03 23.60 -0.01
N GLU A 40 -8.27 23.53 -1.11
CA GLU A 40 -8.77 23.78 -2.46
C GLU A 40 -9.88 22.77 -2.82
N PHE A 41 -9.67 21.50 -2.49
CA PHE A 41 -10.62 20.42 -2.73
C PHE A 41 -11.95 20.60 -1.97
N LYS A 42 -11.88 20.93 -0.66
CA LYS A 42 -13.08 21.23 0.14
C LYS A 42 -13.88 22.39 -0.44
N THR A 43 -13.20 23.46 -0.83
CA THR A 43 -13.83 24.66 -1.38
C THR A 43 -14.53 24.39 -2.71
N ALA A 44 -13.92 23.54 -3.56
CA ALA A 44 -14.51 23.10 -4.81
C ALA A 44 -15.76 22.25 -4.60
N LEU A 45 -15.72 21.23 -3.74
CA LEU A 45 -16.87 20.33 -3.52
C LEU A 45 -18.02 20.96 -2.73
N CYS A 46 -17.77 21.96 -1.89
CA CYS A 46 -18.85 22.67 -1.19
C CYS A 46 -19.80 23.40 -2.15
N HIS A 47 -19.35 23.72 -3.37
CA HIS A 47 -20.22 24.27 -4.41
C HIS A 47 -21.14 23.20 -5.03
N ASP A 48 -20.78 21.93 -4.97
CA ASP A 48 -21.51 20.79 -5.55
C ASP A 48 -22.55 20.18 -4.58
N GLN A 49 -22.97 20.91 -3.55
CA GLN A 49 -23.93 20.46 -2.52
C GLN A 49 -23.47 19.22 -1.71
N ILE A 50 -22.17 18.88 -1.76
CA ILE A 50 -21.59 17.82 -0.94
C ILE A 50 -21.42 18.35 0.49
N HIS A 51 -21.80 17.54 1.48
CA HIS A 51 -21.65 17.94 2.88
C HIS A 51 -20.17 18.12 3.22
N MET A 52 -19.82 19.14 4.02
CA MET A 52 -18.43 19.48 4.35
C MET A 52 -17.66 18.28 4.94
N SER A 53 -18.33 17.40 5.70
CA SER A 53 -17.73 16.16 6.23
C SER A 53 -17.22 15.23 5.12
N ASP A 54 -17.98 15.10 4.04
CA ASP A 54 -17.69 14.19 2.94
C ASP A 54 -16.56 14.77 2.10
N ALA A 55 -16.56 16.08 1.88
CA ALA A 55 -15.45 16.79 1.22
C ALA A 55 -14.13 16.68 2.00
N VAL A 56 -14.18 16.79 3.34
CA VAL A 56 -13.01 16.59 4.21
C VAL A 56 -12.52 15.14 4.15
N TYR A 57 -13.45 14.16 4.14
CA TYR A 57 -13.11 12.75 4.03
C TYR A 57 -12.46 12.44 2.67
N MET A 58 -13.07 12.87 1.57
CA MET A 58 -12.52 12.71 0.22
C MET A 58 -11.15 13.37 0.06
N ALA A 59 -10.97 14.59 0.59
CA ALA A 59 -9.66 15.27 0.59
C ALA A 59 -8.58 14.48 1.35
N ARG A 60 -8.96 13.81 2.44
CA ARG A 60 -8.05 12.97 3.23
C ARG A 60 -7.61 11.72 2.47
N HIS A 61 -8.43 11.24 1.54
CA HIS A 61 -8.15 10.10 0.65
C HIS A 61 -7.83 10.55 -0.78
N ALA A 62 -7.30 11.77 -0.93
CA ALA A 62 -6.91 12.29 -2.24
C ALA A 62 -5.88 11.36 -2.91
N PRO A 63 -5.89 11.21 -4.24
CA PRO A 63 -5.10 10.16 -4.89
C PRO A 63 -3.58 10.36 -4.70
N ALA A 64 -3.09 11.60 -4.56
CA ALA A 64 -1.70 11.88 -4.20
C ALA A 64 -1.26 11.32 -2.84
N ARG A 65 -2.19 11.11 -1.91
CA ARG A 65 -1.91 10.41 -0.65
C ARG A 65 -1.90 8.90 -0.88
N THR A 66 -2.89 8.35 -1.57
CA THR A 66 -2.94 6.93 -1.91
C THR A 66 -1.66 6.47 -2.61
N LEU A 67 -1.14 7.24 -3.56
CA LEU A 67 0.14 6.92 -4.22
C LEU A 67 1.31 6.83 -3.24
N ARG A 68 1.38 7.71 -2.24
CA ARG A 68 2.42 7.66 -1.19
C ARG A 68 2.23 6.48 -0.24
N GLU A 69 0.99 6.11 0.06
CA GLU A 69 0.67 4.93 0.88
C GLU A 69 1.07 3.64 0.14
N VAL A 70 0.73 3.53 -1.15
CA VAL A 70 1.14 2.44 -2.03
C VAL A 70 2.67 2.34 -2.14
N GLU A 71 3.36 3.47 -2.34
CA GLU A 71 4.83 3.51 -2.38
C GLU A 71 5.45 3.01 -1.07
N ALA A 72 4.94 3.47 0.08
CA ALA A 72 5.39 3.02 1.38
C ALA A 72 5.15 1.51 1.59
N ALA A 73 3.98 1.00 1.18
CA ALA A 73 3.65 -0.41 1.32
C ALA A 73 4.51 -1.30 0.41
N ARG A 74 4.82 -0.84 -0.81
CA ARG A 74 5.80 -1.49 -1.71
C ARG A 74 7.19 -1.57 -1.09
N ALA A 75 7.66 -0.50 -0.46
CA ALA A 75 8.95 -0.51 0.22
C ALA A 75 9.03 -1.55 1.36
N VAL A 76 7.95 -1.74 2.12
CA VAL A 76 7.87 -2.81 3.14
C VAL A 76 7.94 -4.20 2.51
N LEU A 77 7.31 -4.38 1.35
CA LEU A 77 7.34 -5.64 0.62
C LEU A 77 8.75 -5.93 0.05
N ASP A 78 9.43 -4.91 -0.48
CA ASP A 78 10.82 -5.04 -0.96
C ASP A 78 11.77 -5.44 0.19
N LEU A 79 11.61 -4.85 1.38
CA LEU A 79 12.36 -5.25 2.57
C LEU A 79 12.13 -6.72 2.94
N TYR A 80 10.89 -7.21 2.78
CA TYR A 80 10.55 -8.60 3.07
C TYR A 80 11.23 -9.56 2.08
N GLU A 81 11.20 -9.25 0.79
CA GLU A 81 11.87 -10.03 -0.26
C GLU A 81 13.39 -10.02 -0.07
N GLU A 82 13.98 -8.87 0.22
CA GLU A 82 15.42 -8.74 0.49
C GLU A 82 15.85 -9.51 1.75
N ALA A 83 15.04 -9.53 2.81
CA ALA A 83 15.29 -10.38 3.97
C ALA A 83 15.32 -11.87 3.59
N GLY A 84 14.43 -12.31 2.69
CA GLY A 84 14.47 -13.66 2.12
C GLY A 84 15.77 -13.93 1.35
N HIS A 85 16.16 -13.02 0.46
CA HIS A 85 17.41 -13.16 -0.31
C HIS A 85 18.66 -13.19 0.58
N ARG A 86 18.69 -12.43 1.67
CA ARG A 86 19.76 -12.50 2.67
C ARG A 86 19.79 -13.83 3.41
N MET A 87 18.62 -14.38 3.77
CA MET A 87 18.56 -15.73 4.35
C MET A 87 19.15 -16.78 3.40
N ASP A 88 18.78 -16.74 2.11
CA ASP A 88 19.28 -17.68 1.10
C ASP A 88 20.79 -17.55 0.87
N ARG A 89 21.32 -16.33 0.95
CA ARG A 89 22.76 -16.06 0.86
C ARG A 89 23.50 -16.60 2.08
N ALA A 90 23.03 -16.24 3.28
CA ALA A 90 23.62 -16.70 4.54
C ALA A 90 23.62 -18.24 4.66
N MET A 91 22.56 -18.90 4.18
CA MET A 91 22.48 -20.36 4.14
C MET A 91 23.55 -20.97 3.23
N ARG A 92 23.81 -20.36 2.05
CA ARG A 92 24.86 -20.81 1.12
C ARG A 92 26.27 -20.61 1.69
N ASP A 93 26.47 -19.52 2.42
CA ASP A 93 27.76 -19.16 3.01
C ASP A 93 28.02 -19.85 4.36
N ALA A 94 27.07 -20.66 4.84
CA ALA A 94 27.06 -21.28 6.17
C ALA A 94 27.17 -20.26 7.33
N ASP A 95 26.76 -19.01 7.10
CA ASP A 95 26.72 -17.95 8.09
C ASP A 95 25.43 -18.04 8.92
N THR A 96 25.55 -18.63 10.10
CA THR A 96 24.40 -18.82 10.99
C THR A 96 23.90 -17.51 11.59
N VAL A 97 24.77 -16.52 11.81
CA VAL A 97 24.38 -15.23 12.44
C VAL A 97 23.56 -14.42 11.45
N ALA A 98 24.08 -14.22 10.24
CA ALA A 98 23.37 -13.49 9.19
C ALA A 98 22.02 -14.15 8.85
N TYR A 99 21.96 -15.49 8.87
CA TYR A 99 20.72 -16.23 8.67
C TYR A 99 19.67 -15.91 9.75
N GLN A 100 20.04 -15.92 11.03
CA GLN A 100 19.08 -15.63 12.10
C GLN A 100 18.60 -14.18 12.07
N GLU A 101 19.48 -13.22 11.80
CA GLU A 101 19.11 -11.79 11.68
C GLU A 101 18.08 -11.59 10.56
N ALA A 102 18.37 -12.09 9.36
CA ALA A 102 17.47 -11.98 8.21
C ALA A 102 16.15 -12.73 8.45
N ARG A 103 16.18 -13.86 9.16
CA ARG A 103 14.97 -14.62 9.53
C ARG A 103 14.07 -13.87 10.51
N ILE A 104 14.65 -13.19 11.50
CA ILE A 104 13.89 -12.39 12.48
C ILE A 104 13.22 -11.20 11.76
N GLU A 105 13.97 -10.54 10.89
CA GLU A 105 13.48 -9.43 10.09
C GLU A 105 12.34 -9.86 9.16
N GLN A 106 12.54 -10.93 8.38
CA GLN A 106 11.51 -11.48 7.50
C GLN A 106 10.23 -11.84 8.29
N ARG A 107 10.37 -12.50 9.45
CA ARG A 107 9.22 -12.82 10.32
C ARG A 107 8.48 -11.60 10.85
N THR A 108 9.20 -10.51 11.10
CA THR A 108 8.61 -9.27 11.60
C THR A 108 7.86 -8.56 10.49
N LEU A 109 8.48 -8.39 9.33
CA LEU A 109 7.86 -7.80 8.14
C LEU A 109 6.64 -8.61 7.68
N ARG A 110 6.70 -9.94 7.79
CA ARG A 110 5.56 -10.83 7.53
C ARG A 110 4.30 -10.41 8.31
N LYS A 111 4.44 -10.00 9.57
CA LYS A 111 3.29 -9.58 10.40
C LYS A 111 2.72 -8.26 9.95
N VAL A 112 3.58 -7.34 9.49
CA VAL A 112 3.14 -6.07 8.89
C VAL A 112 2.35 -6.33 7.62
N LEU A 113 2.85 -7.18 6.73
CA LEU A 113 2.16 -7.55 5.48
C LEU A 113 0.82 -8.26 5.70
N LEU A 114 0.65 -9.02 6.79
CA LEU A 114 -0.66 -9.56 7.18
C LEU A 114 -1.64 -8.45 7.56
N GLY A 115 -1.16 -7.42 8.27
CA GLY A 115 -1.95 -6.24 8.59
C GLY A 115 -2.38 -5.49 7.33
N GLU A 116 -1.47 -5.29 6.37
CA GLU A 116 -1.78 -4.69 5.08
C GLU A 116 -2.82 -5.52 4.30
N ALA A 117 -2.65 -6.84 4.28
CA ALA A 117 -3.60 -7.72 3.59
C ALA A 117 -5.01 -7.66 4.20
N ALA A 118 -5.13 -7.44 5.51
CA ALA A 118 -6.42 -7.36 6.20
C ALA A 118 -7.31 -6.19 5.69
N VAL A 119 -6.72 -5.13 5.13
CA VAL A 119 -7.46 -4.05 4.46
C VAL A 119 -8.30 -4.57 3.29
N HIS A 120 -7.87 -5.69 2.71
CA HIS A 120 -8.50 -6.33 1.56
C HIS A 120 -9.27 -7.61 1.91
N GLU A 121 -9.69 -7.81 3.17
CA GLU A 121 -10.43 -9.01 3.62
C GLU A 121 -11.69 -9.29 2.78
N ALA A 122 -12.33 -8.24 2.26
CA ALA A 122 -13.52 -8.35 1.40
C ALA A 122 -13.21 -8.79 -0.05
N HIS A 123 -11.94 -8.89 -0.43
CA HIS A 123 -11.57 -9.27 -1.79
C HIS A 123 -11.78 -10.78 -2.02
N PRO A 124 -12.35 -11.22 -3.17
CA PRO A 124 -12.58 -12.65 -3.44
C PRO A 124 -11.33 -13.54 -3.36
N ASP A 125 -10.17 -13.01 -3.74
CA ASP A 125 -8.90 -13.73 -3.71
C ASP A 125 -8.21 -13.68 -2.33
N TYR A 126 -8.81 -13.02 -1.33
CA TYR A 126 -8.29 -13.00 0.03
C TYR A 126 -8.39 -14.38 0.66
N LEU A 127 -7.27 -14.90 1.18
CA LEU A 127 -7.25 -16.20 1.85
C LEU A 127 -7.45 -16.05 3.37
N PRO A 128 -8.30 -16.86 4.02
CA PRO A 128 -8.53 -16.80 5.46
C PRO A 128 -7.28 -16.97 6.33
N GLU A 129 -6.26 -17.66 5.81
CA GLU A 129 -4.96 -17.86 6.46
C GLU A 129 -4.11 -16.58 6.57
N TRP A 130 -4.47 -15.51 5.85
CA TRP A 130 -3.84 -14.20 5.93
C TRP A 130 -4.46 -13.30 7.00
N ARG A 131 -5.46 -13.80 7.73
CA ARG A 131 -6.01 -13.07 8.87
C ARG A 131 -4.97 -13.01 10.00
N PRO A 132 -4.68 -11.82 10.56
CA PRO A 132 -3.70 -11.66 11.64
C PRO A 132 -3.98 -12.50 12.89
#